data_AF-A0A9Q4H0X2-F1
#
_entry.id   AF-A0A9Q4H0X2-F1
#
_cell.length_a   1.000
_cell.length_b   1.000
_cell.length_c   1.000
_cell.angle_alpha   90.00
_cell.angle_beta   90.00
_cell.angle_gamma   90.00
#
_symmetry.space_group_name_H-M   'P 1'
#
loop_
_entity.id
_entity.type
_entity.pdbx_description
1 polymer ?
#
loop_
_entity_poly.entity_id
_entity_poly.type
_entity_poly.pdbx_seq_one_letter_code
_entity_poly.pdbx_strand_id
1 'polypeptide(L)'
;MKKQSQWKSSTGFILASAGSAIGLGAMWKFPYMAGIYGGGAFLLMFLLFTIIVGLPLLIMEFAVGKMGQTYTTKIYEKLTQKKWLNIIGWNGNLAVFILFGFYSVIGGWIIIYILKVVGQLIGLSSGNLSSIQFESIITNPWLTIMGQGIFILITMLIVMMGVEKGLEKASKIMMPLLFIFLIVIVVRSLSLEGAQSGLRYILQPRMEDLSVKGTLFALGQSFFTLSLGTTGMITYASYASKEMTIKTSALSIVIMNIVVSLLAGLAIFPATEAFGFKPADGPGLLFKVLPQVFDQMAAGSLFYFIFLILFLFAALTSSISLLELNVSNFTKNNNEHRARVAFIASVLVFIISVPATLSFGSLNDIRIFGLTIFDAMDFLVSNILMPLGALGTTLVVGQLLDKNALKESFGRDRFKLFSPWYYLVKFVLPLVIILVFIMQLV
;
A
#
# COMPACT_ATOMS: atom_id res chain seq x y z
N MET A 1 2.89 8.86 34.15
CA MET A 1 2.49 8.23 32.87
C MET A 1 2.94 9.15 31.74
N LYS A 2 3.97 8.79 30.95
CA LYS A 2 4.40 9.59 29.80
C LYS A 2 3.27 9.63 28.77
N LYS A 3 2.93 10.82 28.25
CA LYS A 3 1.89 11.03 27.22
C LYS A 3 2.13 10.08 26.05
N GLN A 4 1.25 9.09 25.86
CA GLN A 4 1.16 8.37 24.59
C GLN A 4 0.71 9.35 23.51
N SER A 5 1.31 9.24 22.33
CA SER A 5 0.89 9.92 21.11
C SER A 5 -0.58 9.61 20.82
N GLN A 6 -1.40 10.63 20.62
CA GLN A 6 -2.82 10.48 20.26
C GLN A 6 -3.16 11.39 19.07
N TRP A 7 -4.02 10.89 18.19
CA TRP A 7 -4.56 11.71 17.10
C TRP A 7 -5.38 12.87 17.67
N LYS A 8 -5.05 14.09 17.26
CA LYS A 8 -5.72 15.32 17.71
C LYS A 8 -7.11 15.51 17.10
N SER A 9 -7.39 14.89 15.96
CA SER A 9 -8.67 15.03 15.25
C SER A 9 -9.07 13.76 14.50
N SER A 10 -10.37 13.58 14.26
CA SER A 10 -10.92 12.52 13.40
C SER A 10 -10.37 12.59 11.98
N THR A 11 -10.28 13.80 11.43
CA THR A 11 -9.71 14.08 10.11
C THR A 11 -8.22 13.69 10.05
N GLY A 12 -7.45 13.97 11.10
CA GLY A 12 -6.04 13.59 11.18
C GLY A 12 -5.84 12.07 11.09
N PHE A 13 -6.64 11.29 11.81
CA PHE A 13 -6.62 9.83 11.71
C PHE A 13 -7.02 9.32 10.33
N ILE A 14 -8.10 9.86 9.75
CA ILE A 14 -8.58 9.44 8.42
C ILE A 14 -7.49 9.73 7.38
N LEU A 15 -6.90 10.93 7.40
CA LEU A 15 -5.87 11.30 6.44
C LEU A 15 -4.56 10.54 6.66
N ALA A 16 -4.18 10.26 7.90
CA ALA A 16 -3.01 9.43 8.16
C ALA A 16 -3.24 7.99 7.67
N SER A 17 -4.37 7.39 8.05
CA SER A 17 -4.74 6.03 7.63
C SER A 17 -4.92 5.93 6.12
N ALA A 18 -5.53 6.95 5.50
CA ALA A 18 -5.65 7.06 4.05
C ALA A 18 -4.29 7.22 3.38
N GLY A 19 -3.39 8.06 3.89
CA GLY A 19 -2.02 8.18 3.37
C GLY A 19 -1.20 6.90 3.54
N SER A 20 -1.54 6.06 4.51
CA SER A 20 -0.95 4.71 4.66
C SER A 20 -1.47 3.74 3.60
N ALA A 21 -2.79 3.74 3.34
CA ALA A 21 -3.45 2.88 2.37
C ALA A 21 -3.28 3.33 0.90
N ILE A 22 -3.19 4.64 0.65
CA ILE A 22 -3.11 5.25 -0.67
C ILE A 22 -1.64 5.57 -0.96
N GLY A 23 -0.95 4.57 -1.49
CA GLY A 23 0.46 4.66 -1.89
C GLY A 23 0.72 3.87 -3.15
N LEU A 24 1.84 3.14 -3.17
CA LEU A 24 2.21 2.29 -4.30
C LEU A 24 1.17 1.19 -4.58
N GLY A 25 0.41 0.74 -3.58
CA GLY A 25 -0.64 -0.28 -3.78
C GLY A 25 -1.70 0.15 -4.78
N ALA A 26 -2.27 1.34 -4.58
CA ALA A 26 -3.32 1.87 -5.45
C ALA A 26 -2.78 2.43 -6.77
N MET A 27 -1.64 3.13 -6.74
CA MET A 27 -1.14 3.84 -7.93
C MET A 27 -0.24 3.02 -8.84
N TRP A 28 0.58 2.13 -8.28
CA TRP A 28 1.57 1.36 -9.02
C TRP A 28 1.16 -0.11 -9.15
N LYS A 29 0.83 -0.75 -8.02
CA LYS A 29 0.54 -2.20 -7.98
C LYS A 29 -0.74 -2.55 -8.71
N PHE A 30 -1.80 -1.80 -8.46
CA PHE A 30 -3.11 -2.08 -9.06
C PHE A 30 -3.06 -2.08 -10.61
N PRO A 31 -2.54 -1.04 -11.30
CA PRO A 31 -2.54 -1.03 -12.77
C PRO A 31 -1.80 -2.22 -13.39
N TYR A 32 -0.61 -2.58 -12.93
CA TYR A 32 0.10 -3.70 -13.56
C TYR A 32 -0.55 -5.04 -13.23
N MET A 33 -1.12 -5.22 -12.02
CA MET A 33 -1.85 -6.43 -11.66
C MET A 33 -3.12 -6.58 -12.50
N ALA A 34 -3.89 -5.50 -12.67
CA ALA A 34 -5.04 -5.48 -13.56
C ALA A 34 -4.63 -5.80 -15.01
N GLY A 35 -3.48 -5.29 -15.48
CA GLY A 35 -2.98 -5.56 -16.82
C GLY A 35 -2.52 -7.00 -17.07
N ILE A 36 -2.00 -7.68 -16.04
CA ILE A 36 -1.60 -9.09 -16.13
C ILE A 36 -2.82 -10.03 -16.04
N TYR A 37 -3.83 -9.68 -15.24
CA TYR A 37 -4.90 -10.61 -14.83
C TYR A 37 -6.29 -10.31 -15.42
N GLY A 38 -6.36 -9.65 -16.58
CA GLY A 38 -7.60 -9.56 -17.37
C GLY A 38 -8.38 -8.24 -17.21
N GLY A 39 -7.69 -7.15 -16.91
CA GLY A 39 -8.22 -5.78 -16.97
C GLY A 39 -9.48 -5.58 -16.15
N GLY A 40 -10.59 -5.30 -16.84
CA GLY A 40 -11.88 -5.00 -16.22
C GLY A 40 -12.46 -6.12 -15.37
N ALA A 41 -12.20 -7.38 -15.69
CA ALA A 41 -12.67 -8.50 -14.86
C ALA A 41 -11.90 -8.56 -13.54
N PHE A 42 -10.59 -8.30 -13.58
CA PHE A 42 -9.78 -8.14 -12.37
C PHE A 42 -10.24 -6.95 -11.54
N LEU A 43 -10.49 -5.78 -12.17
CA LEU A 43 -11.03 -4.60 -11.49
C LEU A 43 -12.34 -4.93 -10.77
N LEU A 44 -13.28 -5.60 -11.42
CA LEU A 44 -14.56 -5.98 -10.82
C LEU A 44 -14.36 -6.85 -9.57
N MET A 45 -13.53 -7.89 -9.66
CA MET A 45 -13.22 -8.74 -8.50
C MET A 45 -12.51 -7.96 -7.39
N PHE A 46 -11.56 -7.09 -7.74
CA PHE A 46 -10.87 -6.22 -6.79
C PHE A 46 -11.86 -5.30 -6.04
N LEU A 47 -12.83 -4.70 -6.73
CA LEU A 47 -13.85 -3.85 -6.12
C LEU A 47 -14.74 -4.66 -5.17
N LEU A 48 -15.22 -5.82 -5.62
CA LEU A 48 -16.05 -6.72 -4.81
C LEU A 48 -15.32 -7.16 -3.55
N PHE A 49 -14.07 -7.63 -3.67
CA PHE A 49 -13.27 -8.04 -2.52
C PHE A 49 -12.94 -6.89 -1.58
N THR A 50 -12.65 -5.70 -2.11
CA THR A 50 -12.37 -4.52 -1.28
C THR A 50 -13.58 -4.09 -0.45
N ILE A 51 -14.79 -4.21 -1.01
CA ILE A 51 -16.02 -3.84 -0.30
C ILE A 51 -16.50 -4.96 0.63
N ILE A 52 -16.50 -6.21 0.19
CA ILE A 52 -17.12 -7.34 0.92
C ILE A 52 -16.16 -7.95 1.94
N VAL A 53 -14.86 -7.93 1.67
CA VAL A 53 -13.83 -8.52 2.55
C VAL A 53 -12.98 -7.43 3.18
N GLY A 54 -12.41 -6.53 2.37
CA GLY A 54 -11.49 -5.50 2.81
C GLY A 54 -12.09 -4.54 3.84
N LEU A 55 -13.25 -3.96 3.55
CA LEU A 55 -13.93 -3.02 4.47
C LEU A 55 -14.27 -3.66 5.83
N PRO A 56 -14.90 -4.84 5.91
CA PRO A 56 -15.13 -5.52 7.18
C PRO A 56 -13.87 -5.84 7.98
N LEU A 57 -12.79 -6.26 7.31
CA LEU A 57 -11.48 -6.50 7.95
C LEU A 57 -10.85 -5.18 8.45
N LEU A 58 -10.98 -4.09 7.70
CA LEU A 58 -10.47 -2.78 8.12
C LEU A 58 -11.21 -2.29 9.38
N ILE A 59 -12.53 -2.44 9.43
CA ILE A 59 -13.34 -2.12 10.61
C ILE A 59 -12.90 -2.98 11.80
N MET A 60 -12.59 -4.26 11.57
CA MET A 60 -12.07 -5.17 12.59
C MET A 60 -10.71 -4.70 13.12
N GLU A 61 -9.75 -4.39 12.26
CA GLU A 61 -8.43 -3.90 12.70
C GLU A 61 -8.56 -2.59 13.49
N PHE A 62 -9.44 -1.69 13.05
CA PHE A 62 -9.72 -0.46 13.80
C PHE A 62 -10.35 -0.73 15.17
N ALA A 63 -11.30 -1.66 15.26
CA ALA A 63 -11.90 -2.04 16.53
C ALA A 63 -10.87 -2.63 17.51
N VAL A 64 -10.00 -3.53 17.02
CA VAL A 64 -8.93 -4.15 17.81
C VAL A 64 -7.92 -3.09 18.28
N GLY A 65 -7.46 -2.23 17.39
CA GLY A 65 -6.53 -1.15 17.72
C GLY A 65 -7.09 -0.21 18.79
N LYS A 66 -8.33 0.25 18.58
CA LYS A 66 -9.04 1.16 19.47
C LYS A 66 -9.29 0.56 20.86
N MET A 67 -9.60 -0.73 20.95
CA MET A 67 -9.75 -1.45 22.23
C MET A 67 -8.40 -1.65 22.92
N GLY A 68 -7.36 -1.96 22.14
CA GLY A 68 -6.05 -2.31 22.66
C GLY A 68 -5.22 -1.12 23.15
N GLN A 69 -5.23 0.02 22.46
CA GLN A 69 -4.44 1.23 22.77
C GLN A 69 -2.99 0.91 23.24
N THR A 70 -2.32 0.01 22.53
CA THR A 70 -0.95 -0.42 22.79
C THR A 70 -0.30 -0.86 21.47
N TYR A 71 1.03 -1.02 21.46
CA TYR A 71 1.79 -1.54 20.33
C TYR A 71 1.37 -2.99 19.99
N THR A 72 1.45 -3.36 18.71
CA THR A 72 0.77 -4.56 18.17
C THR A 72 1.39 -5.88 18.62
N THR A 73 2.67 -5.92 18.97
CA THR A 73 3.31 -7.14 19.51
C THR A 73 2.88 -7.50 20.95
N LYS A 74 2.05 -6.67 21.60
CA LYS A 74 1.44 -6.96 22.91
C LYS A 74 -0.10 -6.90 22.91
N ILE A 75 -0.71 -6.46 21.81
CA ILE A 75 -2.14 -6.11 21.80
C ILE A 75 -3.05 -7.31 22.09
N TYR A 76 -2.70 -8.48 21.56
CA TYR A 76 -3.50 -9.70 21.71
C TYR A 76 -3.48 -10.23 23.13
N GLU A 77 -2.32 -10.26 23.79
CA GLU A 77 -2.20 -10.58 25.22
C GLU A 77 -3.06 -9.64 26.06
N LYS A 78 -3.00 -8.33 25.81
CA LYS A 78 -3.81 -7.36 26.57
C LYS A 78 -5.31 -7.61 26.43
N LEU A 79 -5.78 -7.95 25.23
CA LEU A 79 -7.20 -8.13 24.95
C LEU A 79 -7.75 -9.51 25.36
N THR A 80 -6.90 -10.54 25.40
CA THR A 80 -7.34 -11.94 25.59
C THR A 80 -6.77 -12.63 26.84
N GLN A 81 -5.80 -12.00 27.51
CA GLN A 81 -4.98 -12.59 28.58
C GLN A 81 -4.14 -13.81 28.13
N LYS A 82 -4.00 -14.04 26.82
CA LYS A 82 -3.23 -15.17 26.24
C LYS A 82 -1.97 -14.67 25.54
N LYS A 83 -0.82 -14.78 26.20
CA LYS A 83 0.48 -14.30 25.70
C LYS A 83 0.89 -14.87 24.34
N TRP A 84 0.58 -16.14 24.07
CA TRP A 84 0.97 -16.81 22.83
C TRP A 84 0.33 -16.20 21.57
N LEU A 85 -0.81 -15.53 21.69
CA LEU A 85 -1.48 -14.84 20.57
C LEU A 85 -0.73 -13.61 20.06
N ASN A 86 0.25 -13.10 20.83
CA ASN A 86 1.12 -12.03 20.35
C ASN A 86 1.93 -12.42 19.09
N ILE A 87 2.01 -13.72 18.76
CA ILE A 87 2.59 -14.18 17.49
C ILE A 87 1.93 -13.53 16.27
N ILE A 88 0.63 -13.20 16.35
CA ILE A 88 -0.10 -12.49 15.28
C ILE A 88 0.47 -11.08 15.09
N GLY A 89 0.79 -10.40 16.19
CA GLY A 89 1.45 -9.09 16.18
C GLY A 89 2.88 -9.16 15.62
N TRP A 90 3.64 -10.20 15.98
CA TRP A 90 4.98 -10.42 15.44
C TRP A 90 4.98 -10.81 13.96
N ASN A 91 3.99 -11.58 13.50
CA ASN A 91 3.76 -11.84 12.08
C ASN A 91 3.55 -10.54 11.31
N GLY A 92 2.68 -9.66 11.82
CA GLY A 92 2.47 -8.33 11.23
C GLY A 92 3.75 -7.49 11.21
N ASN A 93 4.53 -7.51 12.30
CA ASN A 93 5.81 -6.81 12.38
C ASN A 93 6.83 -7.32 11.33
N LEU A 94 6.92 -8.64 11.15
CA LEU A 94 7.77 -9.23 10.11
C LEU A 94 7.27 -8.86 8.71
N ALA A 95 5.95 -8.90 8.49
CA ALA A 95 5.34 -8.54 7.23
C ALA A 95 5.68 -7.11 6.81
N VAL A 96 5.51 -6.12 7.69
CA VAL A 96 5.84 -4.72 7.38
C VAL A 96 7.34 -4.48 7.18
N PHE A 97 8.20 -5.26 7.85
CA PHE A 97 9.65 -5.17 7.70
C PHE A 97 10.09 -5.61 6.29
N ILE A 98 9.61 -6.77 5.84
CA ILE A 98 9.88 -7.28 4.49
C ILE A 98 9.19 -6.41 3.44
N LEU A 99 7.96 -5.97 3.70
CA LEU A 99 7.20 -5.06 2.85
C LEU A 99 7.95 -3.76 2.60
N PHE A 100 8.47 -3.12 3.65
CA PHE A 100 9.25 -1.90 3.48
C PHE A 100 10.49 -2.14 2.62
N GLY A 101 11.10 -3.32 2.72
CA GLY A 101 12.18 -3.76 1.86
C GLY A 101 11.85 -3.63 0.37
N PHE A 102 10.90 -4.40 -0.16
CA PHE A 102 10.60 -4.32 -1.59
C PHE A 102 9.86 -3.03 -2.00
N TYR A 103 9.10 -2.42 -1.08
CA TYR A 103 8.46 -1.11 -1.29
C TYR A 103 9.50 -0.01 -1.55
N SER A 104 10.66 -0.09 -0.86
CA SER A 104 11.76 0.87 -1.04
C SER A 104 12.44 0.79 -2.41
N VAL A 105 12.36 -0.35 -3.10
CA VAL A 105 12.87 -0.51 -4.48
C VAL A 105 12.14 0.45 -5.41
N ILE A 106 10.82 0.39 -5.38
CA ILE A 106 9.94 1.25 -6.19
C ILE A 106 10.04 2.71 -5.74
N GLY A 107 10.12 2.96 -4.43
CA GLY A 107 10.40 4.29 -3.90
C GLY A 107 11.72 4.88 -4.44
N GLY A 108 12.75 4.04 -4.57
CA GLY A 108 14.02 4.40 -5.18
C GLY A 108 13.90 4.74 -6.66
N TRP A 109 13.05 4.02 -7.42
CA TRP A 109 12.78 4.36 -8.82
C TRP A 109 12.16 5.75 -8.94
N ILE A 110 11.22 6.11 -8.05
CA ILE A 110 10.63 7.46 -8.04
C ILE A 110 11.72 8.53 -7.83
N ILE A 111 12.63 8.32 -6.87
CA ILE A 111 13.76 9.23 -6.63
C ILE A 111 14.62 9.39 -7.89
N ILE A 112 14.97 8.29 -8.56
CA ILE A 112 15.79 8.30 -9.77
C ILE A 112 15.09 9.06 -10.91
N TYR A 113 13.79 8.84 -11.10
CA TYR A 113 13.01 9.54 -12.11
C TYR A 113 12.93 11.04 -11.82
N ILE A 114 12.76 11.44 -10.56
CA ILE A 114 12.81 12.86 -10.15
C ILE A 114 14.15 13.46 -10.57
N LEU A 115 15.27 12.81 -10.24
CA LEU A 115 16.60 13.32 -10.57
C LEU A 115 16.81 13.45 -12.09
N LYS A 116 16.36 12.47 -12.88
CA LYS A 116 16.43 12.53 -14.35
C LYS A 116 15.61 13.68 -14.93
N VAL A 117 14.38 13.86 -14.47
CA VAL A 117 13.49 14.94 -14.95
C VAL A 117 14.01 16.31 -14.52
N VAL A 118 14.53 16.44 -13.29
CA VAL A 118 15.21 17.67 -12.86
C VAL A 118 16.39 17.98 -13.79
N GLY A 119 17.24 16.98 -14.09
CA GLY A 119 18.35 17.13 -15.03
C GLY A 119 17.93 17.63 -16.41
N GLN A 120 16.79 17.17 -16.93
CA GLN A 120 16.20 17.67 -18.17
C GLN A 120 15.69 19.11 -18.03
N LEU A 121 14.98 19.44 -16.94
CA LEU A 121 14.41 20.77 -16.70
C LEU A 121 15.48 21.86 -16.56
N ILE A 122 16.65 21.54 -16.00
CA ILE A 122 17.77 22.48 -15.83
C ILE A 122 18.81 22.42 -16.96
N GLY A 123 18.55 21.63 -18.02
CA GLY A 123 19.41 21.55 -19.20
C GLY A 123 20.69 20.74 -19.04
N LEU A 124 20.85 19.96 -17.96
CA LEU A 124 21.98 19.04 -17.77
C LEU A 124 21.87 17.75 -18.59
N SER A 125 20.69 17.44 -19.13
CA SER A 125 20.44 16.24 -19.93
C SER A 125 19.60 16.60 -21.14
N SER A 126 20.08 16.26 -22.33
CA SER A 126 19.33 16.41 -23.58
C SER A 126 18.37 15.22 -23.76
N GLY A 127 17.12 15.50 -24.14
CA GLY A 127 16.13 14.47 -24.47
C GLY A 127 14.75 14.79 -23.91
N ASN A 128 13.76 14.06 -24.41
CA ASN A 128 12.37 14.19 -24.02
C ASN A 128 12.02 13.24 -22.87
N LEU A 129 10.83 13.34 -22.28
CA LEU A 129 10.42 12.40 -21.23
C LEU A 129 10.33 10.97 -21.76
N SER A 130 9.88 10.82 -23.01
CA SER A 130 9.75 9.55 -23.72
C SER A 130 11.09 8.83 -23.95
N SER A 131 12.23 9.54 -23.90
CA SER A 131 13.55 8.92 -24.06
C SER A 131 14.10 8.27 -22.78
N ILE A 132 13.39 8.38 -21.65
CA ILE A 132 13.79 7.74 -20.40
C ILE A 132 13.58 6.22 -20.51
N GLN A 133 14.68 5.47 -20.63
CA GLN A 133 14.64 4.01 -20.73
C GLN A 133 14.55 3.38 -19.33
N PHE A 134 13.37 2.85 -18.99
CA PHE A 134 13.14 2.18 -17.69
C PHE A 134 14.11 1.01 -17.44
N GLU A 135 14.31 0.15 -18.44
CA GLU A 135 15.14 -1.05 -18.28
C GLU A 135 16.60 -0.73 -17.97
N SER A 136 17.18 0.31 -18.57
CA SER A 136 18.55 0.74 -18.29
C SER A 136 18.70 1.35 -16.89
N ILE A 137 17.61 1.87 -16.32
CA ILE A 137 17.58 2.35 -14.93
C ILE A 137 17.60 1.16 -13.98
N ILE A 138 16.64 0.24 -14.11
CA ILE A 138 16.45 -0.83 -13.13
C ILE A 138 17.54 -1.90 -13.17
N THR A 139 18.23 -2.03 -14.29
CA THR A 139 19.37 -2.95 -14.43
C THR A 139 20.69 -2.36 -13.91
N ASN A 140 20.77 -1.04 -13.65
CA ASN A 140 21.97 -0.39 -13.12
C ASN A 140 22.07 -0.56 -11.60
N PRO A 141 23.03 -1.35 -11.07
CA PRO A 141 23.11 -1.67 -9.64
C PRO A 141 23.36 -0.44 -8.77
N TRP A 142 24.28 0.43 -9.18
CA TRP A 142 24.66 1.62 -8.41
C TRP A 142 23.51 2.60 -8.32
N LEU A 143 22.86 2.90 -9.45
CA LEU A 143 21.78 3.85 -9.51
C LEU A 143 20.59 3.41 -8.66
N THR A 144 20.21 2.14 -8.74
CA THR A 144 19.04 1.60 -8.04
C THR A 144 19.29 1.44 -6.54
N ILE A 145 20.46 0.94 -6.12
CA ILE A 145 20.84 0.86 -4.70
C ILE A 145 20.90 2.25 -4.08
N MET A 146 21.47 3.24 -4.77
CA MET A 146 21.52 4.63 -4.27
C MET A 146 20.11 5.23 -4.15
N GLY A 147 19.27 5.08 -5.17
CA GLY A 147 17.88 5.56 -5.13
C GLY A 147 17.10 4.96 -3.96
N GLN A 148 17.22 3.64 -3.76
CA GLN A 148 16.63 2.92 -2.64
C GLN A 148 17.16 3.41 -1.29
N GLY A 149 18.48 3.57 -1.17
CA GLY A 149 19.12 4.08 0.05
C GLY A 149 18.65 5.49 0.41
N ILE A 150 18.51 6.37 -0.57
CA ILE A 150 17.96 7.73 -0.37
C ILE A 150 16.50 7.66 0.10
N PHE A 151 15.67 6.82 -0.52
CA PHE A 151 14.27 6.67 -0.11
C PHE A 151 14.14 6.16 1.33
N ILE A 152 14.92 5.15 1.72
CA ILE A 152 14.96 4.64 3.09
C ILE A 152 15.48 5.71 4.06
N LEU A 153 16.54 6.44 3.68
CA LEU A 153 17.10 7.53 4.49
C LEU A 153 16.06 8.61 4.78
N ILE A 154 15.32 9.08 3.77
CA ILE A 154 14.25 10.07 3.95
C ILE A 154 13.17 9.53 4.91
N THR A 155 12.73 8.28 4.69
CA THR A 155 11.74 7.63 5.56
C THR A 155 12.24 7.54 7.00
N MET A 156 13.48 7.12 7.19
CA MET A 156 14.14 7.00 8.50
C MET A 156 14.19 8.34 9.23
N LEU A 157 14.63 9.40 8.56
CA LEU A 157 14.73 10.74 9.16
C LEU A 157 13.37 11.25 9.63
N ILE A 158 12.32 11.07 8.81
CA ILE A 158 10.95 11.47 9.20
C ILE A 158 10.47 10.68 10.42
N VAL A 159 10.70 9.36 10.45
CA VAL A 159 10.35 8.53 11.61
C VAL A 159 11.14 8.93 12.84
N MET A 160 12.44 9.24 12.74
CA MET A 160 13.25 9.72 13.87
C MET A 160 12.69 11.01 14.49
N MET A 161 12.22 11.94 13.66
CA MET A 161 11.65 13.23 14.09
C MET A 161 10.26 13.12 14.72
N GLY A 162 9.56 11.99 14.51
CA GLY A 162 8.20 11.77 15.00
C GLY A 162 7.12 12.14 13.97
N VAL A 163 6.03 11.36 13.96
CA VAL A 163 5.02 11.39 12.89
C VAL A 163 3.97 12.52 13.05
N GLU A 164 3.77 13.04 14.26
CA GLU A 164 2.50 13.70 14.62
C GLU A 164 2.23 15.08 14.00
N LYS A 165 3.22 15.97 13.85
CA LYS A 165 2.94 17.38 13.47
C LYS A 165 3.16 17.68 11.98
N GLY A 166 4.20 17.10 11.38
CA GLY A 166 4.56 17.39 9.98
C GLY A 166 3.68 16.64 8.98
N LEU A 167 3.44 15.35 9.24
CA LEU A 167 2.76 14.47 8.29
C LEU A 167 1.28 14.84 8.12
N GLU A 168 0.55 15.13 9.20
CA GLU A 168 -0.86 15.51 9.12
C GLU A 168 -1.06 16.77 8.25
N LYS A 169 -0.21 17.78 8.42
CA LYS A 169 -0.30 19.04 7.67
C LYS A 169 0.05 18.83 6.19
N ALA A 170 1.11 18.07 5.90
CA ALA A 170 1.49 17.78 4.53
C ALA A 170 0.42 16.95 3.80
N SER A 171 -0.11 15.91 4.46
CA SER A 171 -1.16 15.04 3.91
C SER A 171 -2.45 15.77 3.54
N LYS A 172 -2.83 16.81 4.31
CA LYS A 172 -4.00 17.67 3.99
C LYS A 172 -3.88 18.41 2.66
N ILE A 173 -2.66 18.64 2.17
CA ILE A 173 -2.39 19.37 0.93
C ILE A 173 -2.03 18.40 -0.20
N MET A 174 -1.10 17.50 0.07
CA MET A 174 -0.51 16.62 -0.94
C MET A 174 -1.49 15.58 -1.48
N MET A 175 -2.37 14.99 -0.66
CA MET A 175 -3.34 14.00 -1.13
C MET A 175 -4.39 14.61 -2.10
N PRO A 176 -5.03 15.75 -1.77
CA PRO A 176 -5.91 16.41 -2.74
C PRO A 176 -5.19 16.82 -4.03
N LEU A 177 -3.96 17.33 -3.94
CA LEU A 177 -3.18 17.68 -5.13
C LEU A 177 -2.86 16.46 -6.00
N LEU A 178 -2.48 15.34 -5.39
CA LEU A 178 -2.27 14.07 -6.10
C LEU A 178 -3.54 13.64 -6.84
N PHE A 179 -4.70 13.76 -6.20
CA PHE A 179 -5.99 13.44 -6.82
C PHE A 179 -6.29 14.32 -8.04
N ILE A 180 -6.07 15.63 -7.92
CA ILE A 180 -6.23 16.58 -9.03
C ILE A 180 -5.29 16.22 -10.19
N PHE A 181 -4.03 15.92 -9.90
CA PHE A 181 -3.06 15.53 -10.93
C PHE A 181 -3.44 14.20 -11.60
N LEU A 182 -3.96 13.22 -10.87
CA LEU A 182 -4.47 11.99 -11.46
C LEU A 182 -5.61 12.27 -12.45
N ILE A 183 -6.54 13.17 -12.12
CA ILE A 183 -7.61 13.57 -13.05
C ILE A 183 -7.03 14.21 -14.31
N VAL A 184 -6.05 15.11 -14.18
CA VAL A 184 -5.37 15.73 -15.34
C VAL A 184 -4.76 14.66 -16.24
N ILE A 185 -4.08 13.67 -15.66
CA ILE A 185 -3.48 12.56 -16.42
C ILE A 185 -4.55 11.71 -17.10
N VAL A 186 -5.65 11.39 -16.41
CA VAL A 186 -6.77 10.64 -16.98
C VAL A 186 -7.36 11.37 -18.18
N VAL A 187 -7.62 12.68 -18.05
CA VAL A 187 -8.14 13.49 -19.17
C VAL A 187 -7.16 13.46 -20.34
N ARG A 188 -5.85 13.61 -20.10
CA ARG A 188 -4.86 13.51 -21.17
C ARG A 188 -4.82 12.12 -21.80
N SER A 189 -4.80 11.07 -20.99
CA SER A 189 -4.75 9.67 -21.41
C SER A 189 -5.95 9.31 -22.31
N LEU A 190 -7.16 9.76 -21.94
CA LEU A 190 -8.38 9.54 -22.72
C LEU A 190 -8.43 10.33 -24.03
N SER A 191 -7.66 11.43 -24.14
CA SER A 191 -7.57 12.24 -25.36
C SER A 191 -6.56 11.70 -26.38
N LEU A 192 -5.81 10.65 -26.05
CA LEU A 192 -4.86 10.03 -26.98
C LEU A 192 -5.59 9.26 -28.07
N GLU A 193 -5.01 9.22 -29.26
CA GLU A 193 -5.52 8.40 -30.35
C GLU A 193 -5.42 6.91 -29.98
N GLY A 194 -6.49 6.13 -30.20
CA GLY A 194 -6.54 4.71 -29.80
C GLY A 194 -6.89 4.45 -28.32
N ALA A 195 -7.04 5.48 -27.49
CA ALA A 195 -7.35 5.37 -26.06
C ALA A 195 -8.60 4.54 -25.73
N GLN A 196 -9.57 4.47 -26.66
CA GLN A 196 -10.83 3.74 -26.50
C GLN A 196 -10.62 2.25 -26.23
N SER A 197 -9.61 1.62 -26.84
CA SER A 197 -9.31 0.20 -26.63
C SER A 197 -8.86 -0.05 -25.20
N GLY A 198 -7.97 0.80 -24.68
CA GLY A 198 -7.49 0.71 -23.30
C GLY A 198 -8.57 1.04 -22.27
N LEU A 199 -9.46 1.98 -22.59
CA LEU A 199 -10.64 2.26 -21.78
C LEU A 199 -11.58 1.04 -21.69
N ARG A 200 -11.85 0.38 -22.82
CA ARG A 200 -12.63 -0.87 -22.85
C ARG A 200 -11.93 -1.96 -22.07
N TYR A 201 -10.61 -2.09 -22.20
CA TYR A 201 -9.84 -3.11 -21.49
C TYR A 201 -10.02 -3.03 -19.97
N ILE A 202 -10.05 -1.83 -19.38
CA ILE A 202 -10.20 -1.66 -17.92
C ILE A 202 -11.64 -1.51 -17.43
N LEU A 203 -12.58 -1.01 -18.24
CA LEU A 203 -13.97 -0.78 -17.80
C LEU A 203 -14.97 -1.85 -18.27
N GLN A 204 -14.64 -2.65 -19.29
CA GLN A 204 -15.50 -3.73 -19.78
C GLN A 204 -15.04 -5.07 -19.20
N PRO A 205 -15.73 -5.62 -18.18
CA PRO A 205 -15.31 -6.88 -17.58
C PRO A 205 -15.56 -8.06 -18.53
N ARG A 206 -14.49 -8.76 -18.91
CA ARG A 206 -14.54 -10.00 -19.68
C ARG A 206 -14.11 -11.17 -18.80
N MET A 207 -15.09 -11.94 -18.31
CA MET A 207 -14.82 -13.04 -17.37
C MET A 207 -13.94 -14.15 -17.96
N GLU A 208 -13.91 -14.27 -19.29
CA GLU A 208 -13.03 -15.19 -20.02
C GLU A 208 -11.54 -14.85 -19.84
N ASP A 209 -11.20 -13.58 -19.57
CA ASP A 209 -9.82 -13.14 -19.35
C ASP A 209 -9.37 -13.35 -17.89
N LEU A 210 -10.29 -13.71 -16.99
CA LEU A 210 -10.02 -13.84 -15.57
C LEU A 210 -9.77 -15.29 -15.19
N SER A 211 -8.52 -15.59 -14.87
CA SER A 211 -8.15 -16.89 -14.30
C SER A 211 -8.48 -16.99 -12.80
N VAL A 212 -8.52 -18.22 -12.29
CA VAL A 212 -8.56 -18.50 -10.84
C VAL A 212 -7.42 -17.77 -10.12
N LYS A 213 -6.20 -17.86 -10.68
CA LYS A 213 -5.01 -17.14 -10.18
C LYS A 213 -5.26 -15.62 -10.15
N GLY A 214 -5.81 -15.05 -11.21
CA GLY A 214 -6.16 -13.62 -11.26
C GLY A 214 -7.17 -13.20 -10.19
N THR A 215 -8.16 -14.06 -9.90
CA THR A 215 -9.13 -13.83 -8.81
C THR A 215 -8.45 -13.79 -7.44
N LEU A 216 -7.53 -14.72 -7.18
CA LEU A 216 -6.77 -14.76 -5.91
C LEU A 216 -5.86 -13.54 -5.76
N PHE A 217 -5.24 -13.09 -6.85
CA PHE A 217 -4.45 -11.86 -6.86
C PHE A 217 -5.31 -10.61 -6.68
N ALA A 218 -6.55 -10.58 -7.17
CA ALA A 218 -7.46 -9.46 -6.91
C ALA A 218 -7.79 -9.34 -5.41
N LEU A 219 -7.95 -10.47 -4.71
CA LEU A 219 -8.11 -10.46 -3.26
C LEU A 219 -6.83 -10.02 -2.54
N GLY A 220 -5.67 -10.57 -2.91
CA GLY A 220 -4.38 -10.17 -2.33
C GLY A 220 -4.10 -8.67 -2.55
N GLN A 221 -4.47 -8.15 -3.71
CA GLN A 221 -4.38 -6.73 -4.03
C GLN A 221 -5.29 -5.88 -3.12
N SER A 222 -6.49 -6.36 -2.80
CA SER A 222 -7.37 -5.71 -1.82
C SER A 222 -6.74 -5.65 -0.42
N PHE A 223 -6.03 -6.70 0.00
CA PHE A 223 -5.35 -6.72 1.30
C PHE A 223 -4.17 -5.75 1.30
N PHE A 224 -3.36 -5.80 0.25
CA PHE A 224 -2.19 -4.94 0.09
C PHE A 224 -2.57 -3.47 0.06
N THR A 225 -3.55 -3.09 -0.75
CA THR A 225 -3.95 -1.68 -0.92
C THR A 225 -4.55 -1.09 0.36
N LEU A 226 -5.19 -1.92 1.21
CA LEU A 226 -5.73 -1.48 2.49
C LEU A 226 -4.78 -1.74 3.67
N SER A 227 -3.58 -2.24 3.42
CA SER A 227 -2.57 -2.63 4.43
C SER A 227 -3.10 -3.64 5.47
N LEU A 228 -4.02 -4.52 5.08
CA LEU A 228 -4.69 -5.48 5.96
C LEU A 228 -3.79 -6.68 6.31
N GLY A 229 -3.94 -7.22 7.51
CA GLY A 229 -3.20 -8.39 7.99
C GLY A 229 -1.77 -8.09 8.44
N THR A 230 -1.30 -6.85 8.28
CA THR A 230 0.04 -6.42 8.73
C THR A 230 0.05 -5.82 10.13
N THR A 231 -1.11 -5.67 10.76
CA THR A 231 -1.34 -4.88 11.99
C THR A 231 -1.08 -3.37 11.84
N GLY A 232 -0.87 -2.89 10.61
CA GLY A 232 -0.73 -1.46 10.27
C GLY A 232 -1.91 -0.62 10.75
N MET A 233 -3.12 -1.03 10.34
CA MET A 233 -4.34 -0.29 10.66
C MET A 233 -4.72 -0.44 12.15
N ILE A 234 -4.37 -1.57 12.77
CA ILE A 234 -4.44 -1.75 14.23
C ILE A 234 -3.57 -0.71 14.95
N THR A 235 -2.31 -0.53 14.52
CA THR A 235 -1.39 0.45 15.12
C THR A 235 -1.97 1.86 15.04
N TYR A 236 -2.45 2.25 13.87
CA TYR A 236 -3.01 3.59 13.66
C TYR A 236 -4.25 3.84 14.52
N ALA A 237 -5.12 2.83 14.63
CA ALA A 237 -6.30 2.91 15.48
C ALA A 237 -5.98 2.83 16.99
N SER A 238 -4.81 2.32 17.38
CA SER A 238 -4.36 2.32 18.78
C SER A 238 -4.13 3.74 19.33
N TYR A 239 -3.85 4.70 18.44
CA TYR A 239 -3.70 6.11 18.78
C TYR A 239 -5.02 6.91 18.64
N ALA A 240 -6.12 6.26 18.25
CA ALA A 240 -7.42 6.90 18.10
C ALA A 240 -8.06 7.23 19.45
N SER A 241 -8.78 8.36 19.51
CA SER A 241 -9.59 8.73 20.66
C SER A 241 -10.83 7.83 20.77
N LYS A 242 -11.41 7.72 21.98
CA LYS A 242 -12.62 6.92 22.22
C LYS A 242 -13.83 7.39 21.40
N GLU A 243 -13.91 8.68 21.11
CA GLU A 243 -15.02 9.32 20.39
C GLU A 243 -14.96 9.09 18.87
N MET A 244 -13.83 8.61 18.35
CA MET A 244 -13.64 8.45 16.91
C MET A 244 -14.53 7.36 16.31
N THR A 245 -15.16 7.69 15.18
CA THR A 245 -16.08 6.82 14.45
C THR A 245 -15.34 5.89 13.48
N ILE A 246 -15.05 4.66 13.90
CA ILE A 246 -14.25 3.71 13.10
C ILE A 246 -14.88 3.35 11.75
N LYS A 247 -16.22 3.30 11.67
CA LYS A 247 -16.96 2.86 10.47
C LYS A 247 -16.87 3.86 9.34
N THR A 248 -17.18 5.12 9.64
CA THR A 248 -17.12 6.22 8.65
C THR A 248 -15.68 6.42 8.19
N SER A 249 -14.70 6.30 9.09
CA SER A 249 -13.28 6.36 8.73
C SER A 249 -12.89 5.23 7.78
N ALA A 250 -13.23 3.98 8.12
CA ALA A 250 -12.94 2.82 7.28
C ALA A 250 -13.58 2.94 5.88
N LEU A 251 -14.86 3.34 5.83
CA LEU A 251 -15.56 3.55 4.57
C LEU A 251 -14.92 4.65 3.71
N SER A 252 -14.53 5.77 4.33
CA SER A 252 -13.87 6.87 3.62
C SER A 252 -12.54 6.43 3.03
N ILE A 253 -11.73 5.68 3.79
CA ILE A 253 -10.43 5.15 3.34
C ILE A 253 -10.61 4.19 2.17
N VAL A 254 -11.58 3.27 2.27
CA VAL A 254 -11.89 2.30 1.21
C VAL A 254 -12.35 3.00 -0.07
N ILE A 255 -13.26 3.98 0.03
CA ILE A 255 -13.73 4.75 -1.13
C ILE A 255 -12.57 5.51 -1.77
N MET A 256 -11.78 6.25 -0.99
CA MET A 256 -10.63 6.98 -1.52
C MET A 256 -9.64 6.04 -2.21
N ASN A 257 -9.38 4.86 -1.63
CA ASN A 257 -8.50 3.86 -2.22
C ASN A 257 -9.02 3.33 -3.56
N ILE A 258 -10.32 2.99 -3.63
CA ILE A 258 -10.98 2.54 -4.86
C ILE A 258 -10.89 3.61 -5.94
N VAL A 259 -11.21 4.86 -5.61
CA VAL A 259 -11.20 5.95 -6.60
C VAL A 259 -9.78 6.19 -7.10
N VAL A 260 -8.77 6.21 -6.22
CA VAL A 260 -7.37 6.39 -6.65
C VAL A 260 -6.90 5.21 -7.51
N SER A 261 -7.25 3.97 -7.15
CA SER A 261 -6.89 2.79 -7.96
C SER A 261 -7.54 2.85 -9.34
N LEU A 262 -8.81 3.25 -9.43
CA LEU A 262 -9.52 3.42 -10.69
C LEU A 262 -8.90 4.54 -11.54
N LEU A 263 -8.61 5.69 -10.94
CA LEU A 263 -7.94 6.81 -11.63
C LEU A 263 -6.54 6.41 -12.12
N ALA A 264 -5.78 5.64 -11.34
CA ALA A 264 -4.49 5.13 -11.77
C ALA A 264 -4.63 4.16 -12.95
N GLY A 265 -5.62 3.26 -12.92
CA GLY A 265 -5.95 2.41 -14.07
C GLY A 265 -6.31 3.23 -15.32
N LEU A 266 -7.19 4.21 -15.18
CA LEU A 266 -7.61 5.10 -16.27
C LEU A 266 -6.50 6.03 -16.78
N ALA A 267 -5.51 6.33 -15.94
CA ALA A 267 -4.32 7.07 -16.37
C ALA A 267 -3.41 6.21 -17.25
N ILE A 268 -3.32 4.91 -16.96
CA ILE A 268 -2.38 3.98 -17.59
C ILE A 268 -2.97 3.29 -18.83
N PHE A 269 -4.10 2.59 -18.71
CA PHE A 269 -4.57 1.69 -19.78
C PHE A 269 -4.95 2.35 -21.10
N PRO A 270 -5.62 3.52 -21.13
CA PRO A 270 -5.86 4.21 -22.40
C PRO A 270 -4.55 4.59 -23.10
N ALA A 271 -3.54 4.99 -22.33
CA ALA A 271 -2.21 5.33 -22.85
C ALA A 271 -1.39 4.11 -23.29
N THR A 272 -1.52 2.93 -22.64
CA THR A 272 -0.77 1.74 -23.05
C THR A 272 -1.09 1.33 -24.48
N GLU A 273 -2.37 1.31 -24.83
CA GLU A 273 -2.81 0.97 -26.20
C GLU A 273 -2.39 2.05 -27.20
N ALA A 274 -2.53 3.33 -26.84
CA ALA A 274 -2.14 4.45 -27.70
C ALA A 274 -0.64 4.44 -28.06
N PHE A 275 0.21 3.98 -27.14
CA PHE A 275 1.66 3.93 -27.32
C PHE A 275 2.21 2.53 -27.65
N GLY A 276 1.34 1.52 -27.80
CA GLY A 276 1.75 0.16 -28.12
C GLY A 276 2.44 -0.61 -27.00
N PHE A 277 2.28 -0.19 -25.74
CA PHE A 277 2.71 -0.96 -24.57
C PHE A 277 1.76 -2.12 -24.31
N LYS A 278 2.31 -3.25 -23.86
CA LYS A 278 1.47 -4.36 -23.41
C LYS A 278 0.98 -4.07 -21.98
N PRO A 279 -0.32 -4.23 -21.69
CA PRO A 279 -0.85 -4.15 -20.34
C PRO A 279 -0.09 -5.02 -19.31
N ALA A 280 0.57 -6.08 -19.76
CA ALA A 280 1.33 -7.03 -18.95
C ALA A 280 2.84 -6.72 -18.80
N ASP A 281 3.30 -5.48 -19.02
CA ASP A 281 4.71 -5.08 -18.86
C ASP A 281 5.22 -5.05 -17.40
N GLY A 282 4.44 -5.59 -16.46
CA GLY A 282 4.84 -5.86 -15.09
C GLY A 282 5.10 -4.61 -14.24
N PRO A 283 5.95 -4.72 -13.20
CA PRO A 283 6.31 -3.64 -12.28
C PRO A 283 6.72 -2.30 -12.92
N GLY A 284 7.22 -2.31 -14.16
CA GLY A 284 7.67 -1.11 -14.86
C GLY A 284 6.58 -0.28 -15.54
N LEU A 285 5.35 -0.79 -15.64
CA LEU A 285 4.31 -0.23 -16.51
C LEU A 285 4.10 1.29 -16.31
N LEU A 286 3.91 1.73 -15.06
CA LEU A 286 3.70 3.14 -14.75
C LEU A 286 4.89 4.02 -15.19
N PHE A 287 6.11 3.54 -14.96
CA PHE A 287 7.34 4.26 -15.26
C PHE A 287 7.67 4.27 -16.76
N LYS A 288 7.08 3.38 -17.56
CA LYS A 288 7.19 3.38 -19.02
C LYS A 288 6.13 4.27 -19.68
N VAL A 289 4.90 4.19 -19.21
CA VAL A 289 3.73 4.82 -19.84
C VAL A 289 3.64 6.30 -19.50
N LEU A 290 3.73 6.68 -18.22
CA LEU A 290 3.48 8.05 -17.82
C LEU A 290 4.45 9.08 -18.41
N PRO A 291 5.77 8.83 -18.51
CA PRO A 291 6.67 9.75 -19.20
C PRO A 291 6.18 10.09 -20.61
N GLN A 292 5.65 9.11 -21.36
CA GLN A 292 5.12 9.34 -22.70
C GLN A 292 3.82 10.15 -22.70
N VAL A 293 2.91 9.90 -21.75
CA VAL A 293 1.68 10.71 -21.60
C VAL A 293 2.02 12.18 -21.37
N PHE A 294 2.97 12.44 -20.47
CA PHE A 294 3.38 13.80 -20.16
C PHE A 294 4.18 14.44 -21.29
N ASP A 295 4.97 13.69 -22.06
CA ASP A 295 5.70 14.20 -23.23
C ASP A 295 4.76 14.81 -24.29
N GLN A 296 3.52 14.33 -24.31
CA GLN A 296 2.45 14.80 -25.18
C GLN A 296 1.72 16.05 -24.63
N MET A 297 2.20 16.66 -23.54
CA MET A 297 1.58 17.84 -22.92
C MET A 297 2.48 19.07 -23.05
N ALA A 298 1.88 20.26 -23.19
CA ALA A 298 2.61 21.51 -23.03
C ALA A 298 3.17 21.60 -21.61
N ALA A 299 4.46 21.94 -21.47
CA ALA A 299 5.20 21.89 -20.20
C ALA A 299 5.20 20.49 -19.54
N GLY A 300 5.13 19.41 -20.33
CA GLY A 300 5.09 18.02 -19.88
C GLY A 300 6.08 17.67 -18.78
N SER A 301 7.35 18.05 -18.93
CA SER A 301 8.41 17.79 -17.94
C SER A 301 8.13 18.43 -16.57
N LEU A 302 7.52 19.62 -16.54
CA LEU A 302 7.14 20.28 -15.29
C LEU A 302 5.96 19.55 -14.62
N PHE A 303 4.93 19.21 -15.39
CA PHE A 303 3.78 18.46 -14.87
C PHE A 303 4.19 17.06 -14.37
N TYR A 304 5.09 16.39 -15.10
CA TYR A 304 5.61 15.08 -14.68
C TYR A 304 6.45 15.19 -13.42
N PHE A 305 7.30 16.22 -13.31
CA PHE A 305 8.06 16.49 -12.08
C PHE A 305 7.13 16.68 -10.88
N ILE A 306 6.09 17.51 -11.00
CA ILE A 306 5.13 17.72 -9.91
C ILE A 306 4.41 16.41 -9.56
N PHE A 307 3.97 15.65 -10.56
CA PHE A 307 3.38 14.34 -10.35
C PHE A 307 4.32 13.41 -9.58
N LEU A 308 5.59 13.33 -9.96
CA LEU A 308 6.57 12.48 -9.28
C LEU A 308 6.82 12.92 -7.83
N ILE A 309 6.78 14.21 -7.52
CA ILE A 309 6.85 14.70 -6.13
C ILE A 309 5.62 14.28 -5.33
N LEU A 310 4.42 14.39 -5.89
CA LEU A 310 3.18 13.95 -5.25
C LEU A 310 3.15 12.43 -5.08
N PHE A 311 3.66 11.69 -6.07
CA PHE A 311 3.78 10.25 -6.03
C PHE A 311 4.82 9.80 -4.99
N LEU A 312 5.97 10.47 -4.91
CA LEU A 312 6.97 10.26 -3.86
C LEU A 312 6.37 10.52 -2.48
N PHE A 313 5.60 11.60 -2.31
CA PHE A 313 4.96 11.90 -1.04
C PHE A 313 4.02 10.77 -0.60
N ALA A 314 3.17 10.27 -1.48
CA ALA A 314 2.29 9.14 -1.19
C ALA A 314 3.07 7.83 -0.96
N ALA A 315 4.19 7.62 -1.65
CA ALA A 315 5.07 6.49 -1.34
C ALA A 315 5.68 6.63 0.08
N LEU A 316 6.12 7.84 0.44
CA LEU A 316 6.70 8.14 1.75
C LEU A 316 5.68 8.00 2.89
N THR A 317 4.43 8.40 2.72
CA THR A 317 3.40 8.25 3.78
C THR A 317 3.18 6.79 4.16
N SER A 318 3.13 5.90 3.18
CA SER A 318 3.09 4.45 3.45
C SER A 318 4.39 3.94 4.05
N SER A 319 5.57 4.32 3.53
CA SER A 319 6.86 3.82 4.07
C SER A 319 7.10 4.27 5.52
N ILE A 320 6.71 5.50 5.88
CA ILE A 320 6.71 6.00 7.25
C ILE A 320 5.85 5.08 8.13
N SER A 321 4.67 4.67 7.66
CA SER A 321 3.80 3.75 8.40
C SER A 321 4.47 2.40 8.67
N LEU A 322 5.12 1.83 7.64
CA LEU A 322 5.78 0.53 7.71
C LEU A 322 6.97 0.53 8.68
N LEU A 323 7.79 1.59 8.63
CA LEU A 323 8.91 1.75 9.55
C LEU A 323 8.43 2.09 10.97
N GLU A 324 7.42 2.95 11.11
CA GLU A 324 6.84 3.31 12.42
C GLU A 324 6.30 2.09 13.17
N LEU A 325 5.69 1.13 12.47
CA LEU A 325 5.17 -0.07 13.09
C LEU A 325 6.28 -0.92 13.70
N ASN A 326 7.40 -1.08 12.99
CA ASN A 326 8.59 -1.73 13.53
C ASN A 326 9.12 -0.98 14.76
N VAL A 327 9.33 0.33 14.62
CA VAL A 327 9.91 1.16 15.68
C VAL A 327 9.05 1.17 16.94
N SER A 328 7.73 1.35 16.82
CA SER A 328 6.79 1.37 17.94
C SER A 328 6.74 0.04 18.70
N ASN A 329 6.82 -1.09 17.99
CA ASN A 329 6.86 -2.42 18.59
C ASN A 329 8.15 -2.66 19.40
N PHE A 330 9.31 -2.33 18.85
CA PHE A 330 10.59 -2.53 19.55
C PHE A 330 10.82 -1.52 20.68
N THR A 331 10.39 -0.28 20.50
CA THR A 331 10.46 0.74 21.56
C THR A 331 9.37 0.60 22.61
N LYS A 332 8.35 -0.24 22.37
CA LYS A 332 7.14 -0.33 23.22
C LYS A 332 6.47 1.04 23.40
N ASN A 333 6.44 1.84 22.33
CA ASN A 333 6.05 3.25 22.32
C ASN A 333 6.89 4.18 23.23
N ASN A 334 8.10 3.79 23.65
CA ASN A 334 9.03 4.68 24.36
C ASN A 334 9.88 5.50 23.36
N ASN A 335 9.63 6.81 23.33
CA ASN A 335 10.33 7.71 22.42
C ASN A 335 11.84 7.89 22.72
N GLU A 336 12.35 7.49 23.89
CA GLU A 336 13.77 7.66 24.24
C GLU A 336 14.74 6.90 23.32
N HIS A 337 14.34 5.72 22.85
CA HIS A 337 15.17 4.88 21.97
C HIS A 337 14.72 4.92 20.51
N ARG A 338 13.71 5.75 20.19
CA ARG A 338 13.09 5.82 18.87
C ARG A 338 14.10 6.05 17.75
N ALA A 339 14.97 7.04 17.89
CA ALA A 339 15.95 7.34 16.85
C ALA A 339 16.92 6.17 16.61
N ARG A 340 17.43 5.55 17.69
CA ARG A 340 18.33 4.39 17.60
C ARG A 340 17.64 3.20 16.94
N VAL A 341 16.40 2.88 17.33
CA VAL A 341 15.64 1.77 16.76
C VAL A 341 15.29 2.03 15.29
N ALA A 342 14.89 3.26 14.93
CA ALA A 342 14.64 3.65 13.55
C ALA A 342 15.87 3.51 12.67
N PHE A 343 17.05 3.90 13.17
CA PHE A 343 18.32 3.71 12.48
C PHE A 343 18.60 2.23 12.22
N ILE A 344 18.59 1.41 13.27
CA ILE A 344 18.89 -0.03 13.17
C ILE A 344 17.89 -0.71 12.22
N ALA A 345 16.60 -0.45 12.37
CA ALA A 345 15.57 -1.02 11.50
C ALA A 345 15.79 -0.63 10.04
N SER A 346 16.12 0.64 9.76
CA SER A 346 16.35 1.12 8.39
C SER A 346 17.59 0.52 7.76
N VAL A 347 18.68 0.35 8.52
CA VAL A 347 19.90 -0.33 8.05
C VAL A 347 19.60 -1.80 7.73
N LEU A 348 18.87 -2.50 8.60
CA LEU A 348 18.50 -3.89 8.35
C LEU A 348 17.57 -4.03 7.13
N VAL A 349 16.60 -3.11 6.98
CA VAL A 349 15.73 -3.06 5.78
C VAL A 349 16.56 -2.82 4.52
N PHE A 350 17.52 -1.90 4.54
CA PHE A 350 18.39 -1.65 3.40
C PHE A 350 19.17 -2.93 3.02
N ILE A 351 19.81 -3.59 3.99
CA ILE A 351 20.59 -4.81 3.74
C ILE A 351 19.72 -5.92 3.13
N ILE A 352 18.54 -6.20 3.71
CA ILE A 352 17.68 -7.30 3.23
C ILE A 352 17.04 -7.00 1.86
N SER A 353 16.93 -5.72 1.48
CA SER A 353 16.24 -5.30 0.27
C SER A 353 17.15 -5.02 -0.93
N VAL A 354 18.47 -4.89 -0.74
CA VAL A 354 19.43 -4.80 -1.84
C VAL A 354 19.30 -5.98 -2.82
N PRO A 355 19.20 -7.26 -2.39
CA PRO A 355 19.02 -8.37 -3.32
C PRO A 355 17.75 -8.27 -4.17
N ALA A 356 16.65 -7.73 -3.62
CA ALA A 356 15.42 -7.51 -4.37
C ALA A 356 15.55 -6.39 -5.41
N THR A 357 16.30 -5.33 -5.10
CA THR A 357 16.66 -4.32 -6.10
C THR A 357 17.47 -4.93 -7.23
N LEU A 358 18.49 -5.73 -6.89
CA LEU A 358 19.38 -6.33 -7.87
C LEU A 358 18.73 -7.45 -8.68
N SER A 359 17.59 -8.02 -8.26
CA SER A 359 16.88 -9.04 -9.04
C SER A 359 16.25 -8.52 -10.33
N PHE A 360 16.19 -7.20 -10.51
CA PHE A 360 15.84 -6.58 -11.79
C PHE A 360 17.02 -6.45 -12.77
N GLY A 361 18.24 -6.76 -12.33
CA GLY A 361 19.47 -6.65 -13.12
C GLY A 361 20.41 -7.81 -12.83
N SER A 362 21.48 -7.55 -12.08
CA SER A 362 22.59 -8.50 -11.88
C SER A 362 22.21 -9.82 -11.20
N LEU A 363 21.10 -9.86 -10.45
CA LEU A 363 20.59 -11.08 -9.80
C LEU A 363 19.33 -11.62 -10.49
N ASN A 364 19.06 -11.23 -11.73
CA ASN A 364 17.87 -11.68 -12.47
C ASN A 364 17.90 -13.19 -12.78
N ASP A 365 18.99 -13.93 -12.62
CA ASP A 365 18.95 -15.39 -12.81
C ASP A 365 18.65 -16.17 -11.52
N ILE A 366 18.73 -15.49 -10.37
CA ILE A 366 18.45 -16.12 -9.07
C ILE A 366 16.94 -16.25 -8.90
N ARG A 367 16.49 -17.47 -8.61
CA ARG A 367 15.09 -17.80 -8.40
C ARG A 367 14.88 -18.41 -7.02
N ILE A 368 13.86 -17.95 -6.31
CA ILE A 368 13.38 -18.51 -5.05
C ILE A 368 11.97 -19.04 -5.32
N PHE A 369 11.77 -20.36 -5.24
CA PHE A 369 10.49 -21.01 -5.62
C PHE A 369 9.99 -20.61 -7.02
N GLY A 370 10.90 -20.43 -7.98
CA GLY A 370 10.58 -20.02 -9.36
C GLY A 370 10.31 -18.53 -9.55
N LEU A 371 10.39 -17.72 -8.49
CA LEU A 371 10.18 -16.26 -8.52
C LEU A 371 11.51 -15.49 -8.45
N THR A 372 11.56 -14.28 -8.98
CA THR A 372 12.69 -13.36 -8.69
C THR A 372 12.75 -13.06 -7.19
N ILE A 373 13.87 -12.54 -6.68
CA ILE A 373 13.96 -12.20 -5.25
C ILE A 373 12.91 -11.16 -4.87
N PHE A 374 12.69 -10.14 -5.72
CA PHE A 374 11.62 -9.16 -5.55
C PHE A 374 10.24 -9.82 -5.46
N ASP A 375 9.91 -10.67 -6.45
CA ASP A 375 8.60 -11.33 -6.51
C ASP A 375 8.40 -12.31 -5.34
N ALA A 376 9.46 -12.98 -4.89
CA ALA A 376 9.42 -13.88 -3.74
C ALA A 376 9.16 -13.11 -2.44
N MET A 377 9.77 -11.93 -2.26
CA MET A 377 9.47 -11.05 -1.12
C MET A 377 8.02 -10.54 -1.17
N ASP A 378 7.54 -10.12 -2.35
CA ASP A 378 6.15 -9.69 -2.50
C ASP A 378 5.18 -10.83 -2.21
N PHE A 379 5.42 -12.03 -2.75
CA PHE A 379 4.60 -13.21 -2.52
C PHE A 379 4.57 -13.58 -1.02
N LEU A 380 5.74 -13.63 -0.36
CA LEU A 380 5.81 -13.93 1.07
C LEU A 380 4.96 -12.95 1.89
N VAL A 381 4.98 -11.66 1.57
CA VAL A 381 4.18 -10.68 2.32
C VAL A 381 2.70 -10.73 1.91
N SER A 382 2.42 -10.51 0.64
CA SER A 382 1.07 -10.28 0.10
C SER A 382 0.21 -11.52 0.10
N ASN A 383 0.81 -12.69 -0.10
CA ASN A 383 0.09 -13.97 -0.24
C ASN A 383 0.24 -14.87 0.99
N ILE A 384 1.26 -14.66 1.83
CA ILE A 384 1.45 -15.50 3.03
C ILE A 384 1.20 -14.72 4.32
N LEU A 385 2.07 -13.76 4.66
CA LEU A 385 2.05 -13.12 5.98
C LEU A 385 0.80 -12.26 6.21
N MET A 386 0.32 -11.53 5.19
CA MET A 386 -0.90 -10.72 5.28
C MET A 386 -2.15 -11.60 5.49
N PRO A 387 -2.44 -12.63 4.67
CA PRO A 387 -3.55 -13.54 4.92
C PRO A 387 -3.48 -14.24 6.28
N LEU A 388 -2.30 -14.71 6.71
CA LEU A 388 -2.13 -15.33 8.03
C LEU A 388 -2.41 -14.35 9.17
N GLY A 389 -1.97 -13.10 9.05
CA GLY A 389 -2.26 -12.06 10.03
C GLY A 389 -3.75 -11.72 10.09
N ALA A 390 -4.41 -11.61 8.93
CA ALA A 390 -5.85 -11.39 8.84
C ALA A 390 -6.64 -12.58 9.43
N LEU A 391 -6.23 -13.82 9.14
CA LEU A 391 -6.84 -15.03 9.71
C LEU A 391 -6.67 -15.06 11.23
N GLY A 392 -5.46 -14.84 11.73
CA GLY A 392 -5.20 -14.80 13.17
C GLY A 392 -6.07 -13.75 13.87
N THR A 393 -6.16 -12.55 13.29
CA THR A 393 -6.96 -11.45 13.84
C THR A 393 -8.46 -11.78 13.83
N THR A 394 -9.00 -12.30 12.72
CA THR A 394 -10.42 -12.69 12.61
C THR A 394 -10.78 -13.79 13.60
N LEU A 395 -9.92 -14.79 13.81
CA LEU A 395 -10.14 -15.85 14.80
C LEU A 395 -10.15 -15.29 16.23
N VAL A 396 -9.24 -14.39 16.57
CA VAL A 396 -9.25 -13.74 17.89
C VAL A 396 -10.53 -12.93 18.09
N VAL A 397 -10.90 -12.10 17.12
CA VAL A 397 -12.08 -11.22 17.23
C VAL A 397 -13.38 -12.04 17.27
N GLY A 398 -13.51 -13.04 16.41
CA GLY A 398 -14.72 -13.85 16.29
C GLY A 398 -14.93 -14.83 17.43
N GLN A 399 -13.84 -15.40 17.98
CA GLN A 399 -13.91 -16.54 18.91
C GLN A 399 -13.48 -16.21 20.34
N LEU A 400 -12.64 -15.19 20.56
CA LEU A 400 -12.05 -14.93 21.88
C LEU A 400 -12.44 -13.58 22.50
N LEU A 401 -12.75 -12.57 21.69
CA LEU A 401 -13.14 -11.26 22.22
C LEU A 401 -14.61 -11.21 22.62
N ASP A 402 -14.89 -10.47 23.70
CA ASP A 402 -16.24 -10.27 24.18
C ASP A 402 -17.09 -9.47 23.17
N LYS A 403 -18.29 -9.98 22.88
CA LYS A 403 -19.20 -9.39 21.89
C LYS A 403 -19.70 -8.01 22.32
N ASN A 404 -19.91 -7.78 23.62
CA ASN A 404 -20.39 -6.49 24.11
C ASN A 404 -19.29 -5.43 24.03
N ALA A 405 -18.06 -5.78 24.40
CA ALA A 405 -16.89 -4.91 24.24
C ALA A 405 -16.66 -4.53 22.77
N LEU A 406 -16.80 -5.49 21.85
CA LEU A 406 -16.75 -5.21 20.41
C LEU A 406 -17.87 -4.28 19.96
N LYS A 407 -19.10 -4.48 20.46
CA LYS A 407 -20.26 -3.63 20.14
C LYS A 407 -20.07 -2.20 20.62
N GLU A 408 -19.48 -2.02 21.80
CA GLU A 408 -19.13 -0.71 22.34
C GLU A 408 -18.06 -0.02 21.48
N SER A 409 -16.99 -0.73 21.12
CA SER A 409 -15.93 -0.21 20.24
C SER A 409 -16.44 0.16 18.84
N PHE A 410 -17.38 -0.62 18.29
CA PHE A 410 -18.07 -0.38 17.02
C PHE A 410 -18.88 0.93 17.02
N GLY A 411 -19.18 1.45 18.22
CA GLY A 411 -19.83 2.74 18.43
C GLY A 411 -21.28 2.77 17.97
N ARG A 412 -21.83 3.99 17.86
CA ARG A 412 -23.24 4.22 17.52
C ARG A 412 -23.62 3.51 16.22
N ASP A 413 -24.66 2.68 16.28
CA ASP A 413 -25.05 1.80 15.18
C ASP A 413 -26.49 2.05 14.70
N ARG A 414 -26.70 3.20 14.05
CA ARG A 414 -28.04 3.60 13.56
C ARG A 414 -28.66 2.58 12.61
N PHE A 415 -27.84 1.95 11.76
CA PHE A 415 -28.27 1.01 10.74
C PHE A 415 -28.20 -0.46 11.18
N LYS A 416 -27.97 -0.74 12.48
CA LYS A 416 -27.86 -2.10 13.03
C LYS A 416 -26.85 -3.00 12.30
N LEU A 417 -25.75 -2.42 11.81
CA LEU A 417 -24.72 -3.10 11.02
C LEU A 417 -23.77 -3.97 11.87
N PHE A 418 -23.78 -3.83 13.20
CA PHE A 418 -22.89 -4.57 14.08
C PHE A 418 -23.12 -6.08 13.96
N SER A 419 -24.38 -6.54 14.00
CA SER A 419 -24.68 -7.97 13.96
C SER A 419 -24.24 -8.62 12.63
N PRO A 420 -24.62 -8.09 11.43
CA PRO A 420 -24.10 -8.59 10.17
C PRO A 420 -22.58 -8.60 10.10
N TRP A 421 -21.92 -7.50 10.49
CA TRP A 421 -20.46 -7.40 10.49
C TRP A 421 -19.81 -8.42 11.43
N TYR A 422 -20.33 -8.59 12.65
CA TYR A 422 -19.80 -9.53 13.63
C TYR A 422 -19.88 -10.98 13.13
N TYR A 423 -21.02 -11.38 12.55
CA TYR A 423 -21.18 -12.73 12.01
C TYR A 423 -20.33 -12.96 10.75
N LEU A 424 -20.16 -11.93 9.93
CA LEU A 424 -19.25 -11.96 8.79
C LEU A 424 -17.81 -12.20 9.27
N VAL A 425 -17.31 -11.42 10.24
CA VAL A 425 -15.96 -11.57 10.82
C VAL A 425 -15.79 -12.91 11.55
N LYS A 426 -16.83 -13.38 12.25
CA LYS A 426 -16.76 -14.60 13.05
C LYS A 426 -16.73 -15.88 12.23
N PHE A 427 -17.49 -15.94 11.14
CA PHE A 427 -17.73 -17.18 10.40
C PHE A 427 -17.28 -17.12 8.94
N VAL A 428 -17.65 -16.07 8.21
CA VAL A 428 -17.46 -16.01 6.75
C VAL A 428 -16.02 -15.63 6.39
N LEU A 429 -15.47 -14.57 6.98
CA LEU A 429 -14.13 -14.09 6.64
C LEU A 429 -13.02 -15.12 6.93
N PRO A 430 -13.01 -15.86 8.06
CA PRO A 430 -12.02 -16.91 8.28
C PRO A 430 -12.05 -17.98 7.19
N LEU A 431 -13.25 -18.40 6.75
CA LEU A 431 -13.41 -19.40 5.68
C LEU A 431 -12.92 -18.86 4.34
N VAL A 432 -13.27 -17.62 3.99
CA VAL A 432 -12.81 -16.97 2.75
C VAL A 432 -11.29 -16.85 2.74
N ILE A 433 -10.68 -16.43 3.86
CA ILE A 433 -9.23 -16.30 3.98
C ILE A 433 -8.54 -17.66 3.88
N ILE A 434 -9.06 -18.70 4.55
CA ILE A 434 -8.51 -20.06 4.48
C ILE A 434 -8.58 -20.61 3.05
N LEU A 435 -9.74 -20.48 2.40
CA LEU A 435 -9.95 -20.97 1.04
C LEU A 435 -8.94 -20.31 0.08
N VAL A 436 -8.79 -19.00 0.18
CA VAL A 436 -7.86 -18.26 -0.69
C VAL A 436 -6.41 -18.60 -0.36
N PHE A 437 -6.06 -18.71 0.91
CA PHE A 437 -4.72 -19.10 1.33
C PHE A 437 -4.34 -20.49 0.78
N ILE A 438 -5.24 -21.47 0.85
CA ILE A 438 -5.02 -22.80 0.27
C ILE A 438 -4.87 -22.70 -1.25
N MET A 439 -5.77 -21.99 -1.92
CA MET A 439 -5.74 -21.85 -3.39
C MET A 439 -4.54 -21.06 -3.91
N GLN A 440 -3.86 -20.27 -3.08
CA GLN A 440 -2.63 -19.57 -3.47
C GLN A 440 -1.38 -20.44 -3.36
N LEU A 441 -1.45 -21.55 -2.61
CA LEU A 441 -0.34 -22.48 -2.38
C LEU A 441 -0.37 -23.70 -3.30
N VAL A 442 -1.52 -23.96 -3.93
CA VAL A 442 -1.74 -25.00 -4.95
C VAL A 442 -1.66 -24.35 -6.32
#